data_AF-A0A7Y8EKR8-F1
#
_entry.id   AF-A0A7Y8EKR8-F1
#
_cell.length_a   1.000
_cell.length_b   1.000
_cell.length_c   1.000
_cell.angle_alpha   90.00
_cell.angle_beta   90.00
_cell.angle_gamma   90.00
#
_symmetry.space_group_name_H-M   'P 1'
#
loop_
_entity.id
_entity.type
_entity.pdbx_description
1 polymer ?
#
loop_
_entity_poly.entity_id
_entity_poly.type
_entity_poly.pdbx_seq_one_letter_code
_entity_poly.pdbx_strand_id
1 'polypeptide(L)'
;MKGKVFLFALFWLSIPVCAEDRIYSLNPSFYGLDIAEFLSVDGGRGRTIKGYLAGESGSRHSIPDVCEPEGGDSELIDSYTVKGKDSYFLFTCGWSVQHSGIGLNGTLYETFVYVRRGQDFLIKEDKLSRILSGYEGRQEGGGHSYAWYSAARNVASEKILEVESGNMVDSLVLAHKIVISRLSDGDVDAIKSYLSFERIRQLFQDFPVSKSTATVYNDFGYALGEAGENARAYEILKRVERVSPDRVVLMLNIADVIWGSDKNKSKGYYKKYVDSMGRAGKERLIPLRVFERIYYK
;
A
#
# COMPACT_ATOMS: atom_id res chain seq x y z
N MET A 1 -16.40 -3.77 77.82
CA MET A 1 -15.84 -3.70 76.45
C MET A 1 -16.67 -4.58 75.53
N LYS A 2 -17.51 -4.00 74.65
CA LYS A 2 -18.25 -4.73 73.60
C LYS A 2 -17.60 -4.40 72.26
N GLY A 3 -16.88 -5.35 71.68
CA GLY A 3 -16.28 -5.20 70.35
C GLY A 3 -17.32 -5.45 69.25
N LYS A 4 -17.46 -4.49 68.33
CA LYS A 4 -18.24 -4.66 67.10
C LYS A 4 -17.31 -5.25 66.03
N VAL A 5 -17.67 -6.43 65.51
CA VAL A 5 -17.04 -7.00 64.31
C VAL A 5 -17.74 -6.40 63.10
N PHE A 6 -16.99 -5.69 62.25
CA PHE A 6 -17.46 -5.22 60.95
C PHE A 6 -17.08 -6.27 59.89
N LEU A 7 -18.10 -6.89 59.29
CA LEU A 7 -17.96 -7.79 58.16
C LEU A 7 -17.84 -6.93 56.88
N PHE A 8 -16.65 -6.86 56.29
CA PHE A 8 -16.44 -6.20 55.00
C PHE A 8 -16.82 -7.19 53.89
N ALA A 9 -17.95 -6.95 53.23
CA ALA A 9 -18.32 -7.64 52.00
C ALA A 9 -17.48 -7.08 50.84
N LEU A 10 -16.55 -7.90 50.32
CA LEU A 10 -15.83 -7.62 49.07
C LEU A 10 -16.80 -7.84 47.90
N PHE A 11 -17.40 -6.76 47.42
CA PHE A 11 -18.04 -6.74 46.11
C PHE A 11 -16.96 -6.86 45.04
N TRP A 12 -16.88 -8.03 44.41
CA TRP A 12 -16.17 -8.20 43.15
C TRP A 12 -16.94 -7.43 42.06
N LEU A 13 -16.47 -6.23 41.76
CA LEU A 13 -16.85 -5.51 40.55
C LEU A 13 -16.17 -6.22 39.37
N SER A 14 -16.92 -7.10 38.70
CA SER A 14 -16.55 -7.62 37.39
C SER A 14 -16.50 -6.45 36.41
N ILE A 15 -15.28 -6.07 36.02
CA ILE A 15 -15.04 -5.08 34.97
C ILE A 15 -15.62 -5.66 33.67
N PRO A 16 -16.52 -4.94 32.96
CA PRO A 16 -16.98 -5.39 31.67
C PRO A 16 -15.79 -5.45 30.71
N VAL A 17 -15.55 -6.62 30.14
CA VAL A 17 -14.66 -6.77 28.99
C VAL A 17 -15.29 -5.97 27.86
N CYS A 18 -14.73 -4.81 27.54
CA CYS A 18 -15.18 -3.97 26.44
C CYS A 18 -14.78 -4.65 25.13
N ALA A 19 -15.69 -5.44 24.55
CA ALA A 19 -15.56 -5.84 23.15
C ALA A 19 -15.66 -4.57 22.29
N GLU A 20 -14.63 -4.33 21.48
CA GLU A 20 -14.66 -3.25 20.49
C GLU A 20 -15.12 -3.82 19.15
N ASP A 21 -16.28 -3.34 18.69
CA ASP A 21 -16.92 -3.78 17.46
C ASP A 21 -16.48 -2.86 16.30
N ARG A 22 -15.95 -3.44 15.22
CA ARG A 22 -15.65 -2.72 13.98
C ARG A 22 -16.59 -3.15 12.87
N ILE A 23 -17.22 -2.17 12.21
CA ILE A 23 -18.23 -2.41 11.17
C ILE A 23 -17.77 -1.74 9.87
N TYR A 24 -17.77 -2.51 8.78
CA TYR A 24 -17.40 -2.06 7.45
C TYR A 24 -18.58 -2.22 6.50
N SER A 25 -18.94 -1.14 5.81
CA SER A 25 -19.86 -1.22 4.67
C SER A 25 -19.13 -1.79 3.46
N LEU A 26 -19.73 -2.80 2.83
CA LEU A 26 -19.21 -3.49 1.66
C LEU A 26 -19.83 -2.88 0.41
N ASN A 27 -19.01 -2.17 -0.36
CA ASN A 27 -19.41 -1.65 -1.65
C ASN A 27 -18.34 -2.01 -2.70
N PRO A 28 -18.65 -2.92 -3.64
CA PRO A 28 -19.97 -3.53 -3.88
C PRO A 28 -20.38 -4.59 -2.85
N SER A 29 -21.67 -4.88 -2.75
CA SER A 29 -22.20 -5.96 -1.92
C SER A 29 -21.57 -7.32 -2.24
N PHE A 30 -21.24 -8.11 -1.22
CA PHE A 30 -20.76 -9.48 -1.38
C PHE A 30 -21.94 -10.45 -1.38
N TYR A 31 -22.52 -10.69 -2.56
CA TYR A 31 -23.64 -11.62 -2.75
C TYR A 31 -24.87 -11.31 -1.87
N GLY A 32 -25.20 -10.02 -1.69
CA GLY A 32 -26.32 -9.57 -0.87
C GLY A 32 -25.96 -9.39 0.61
N LEU A 33 -24.66 -9.48 0.95
CA LEU A 33 -24.13 -9.08 2.25
C LEU A 33 -23.39 -7.74 2.09
N ASP A 34 -23.86 -6.75 2.84
CA ASP A 34 -23.49 -5.35 2.68
C ASP A 34 -22.64 -4.85 3.86
N ILE A 35 -22.48 -5.68 4.88
CA ILE A 35 -21.78 -5.34 6.12
C ILE A 35 -20.81 -6.48 6.50
N ALA A 36 -19.60 -6.10 6.92
CA ALA A 36 -18.70 -6.96 7.67
C ALA A 36 -18.53 -6.41 9.09
N GLU A 37 -18.81 -7.24 10.09
CA GLU A 37 -18.71 -6.92 11.52
C GLU A 37 -17.59 -7.75 12.14
N PHE A 38 -16.74 -7.10 12.94
CA PHE A 38 -15.62 -7.75 13.62
C PHE A 38 -15.66 -7.45 15.10
N LEU A 39 -15.50 -8.50 15.91
CA LEU A 39 -15.51 -8.46 17.37
C LEU A 39 -14.13 -8.78 17.90
N SER A 40 -13.57 -7.86 18.68
CA SER A 40 -12.32 -8.08 19.40
C SER A 40 -12.58 -8.80 20.72
N VAL A 41 -11.86 -9.90 20.94
CA VAL A 41 -11.95 -10.70 22.17
C VAL A 41 -10.54 -10.86 22.75
N ASP A 42 -10.34 -10.27 23.93
CA ASP A 42 -9.10 -10.43 24.69
C ASP A 42 -9.02 -11.83 25.29
N GLY A 43 -7.89 -12.52 25.08
CA GLY A 43 -7.63 -13.85 25.61
C GLY A 43 -6.25 -13.96 26.26
N GLY A 44 -5.97 -15.10 26.91
CA GLY A 44 -4.70 -15.33 27.62
C GLY A 44 -3.44 -15.35 26.73
N ARG A 45 -3.58 -15.35 25.39
CA ARG A 45 -2.49 -15.30 24.41
C ARG A 45 -2.43 -14.00 23.61
N GLY A 46 -3.29 -13.03 23.93
CA GLY A 46 -3.44 -11.77 23.17
C GLY A 46 -4.87 -11.56 22.68
N ARG A 47 -5.09 -10.45 21.98
CA ARG A 47 -6.37 -10.12 21.35
C ARG A 47 -6.60 -10.90 20.06
N THR A 48 -7.77 -11.54 19.97
CA THR A 48 -8.27 -12.22 18.77
C THR A 48 -9.43 -11.46 18.14
N ILE A 49 -9.55 -11.46 16.81
CA ILE A 49 -10.65 -10.77 16.11
C ILE A 49 -11.45 -11.76 15.27
N LYS A 50 -12.74 -11.88 15.56
CA LYS A 50 -13.68 -12.76 14.83
C LYS A 50 -14.65 -11.94 14.01
N GLY A 51 -15.00 -12.41 12.83
CA GLY A 51 -15.84 -11.67 11.89
C GLY A 51 -17.15 -12.36 11.51
N TYR A 52 -18.14 -11.56 11.11
CA TYR A 52 -19.38 -11.99 10.49
C TYR A 52 -19.71 -11.10 9.31
N LEU A 53 -20.32 -11.68 8.27
CA LEU A 53 -20.93 -10.92 7.19
C LEU A 53 -22.44 -10.87 7.41
N ALA A 54 -23.03 -9.70 7.20
CA ALA A 54 -24.46 -9.46 7.36
C ALA A 54 -25.04 -8.76 6.11
N GLY A 55 -26.28 -9.11 5.78
CA GLY A 55 -27.05 -8.49 4.69
C GLY A 55 -28.31 -7.82 5.21
N GLU A 56 -28.90 -6.92 4.42
CA GLU A 56 -30.12 -6.18 4.79
C GLU A 56 -31.32 -7.09 5.10
N SER A 57 -31.33 -8.33 4.58
CA SER A 57 -32.37 -9.34 4.85
C SER A 57 -32.29 -9.99 6.25
N GLY A 58 -31.29 -9.62 7.07
CA GLY A 58 -31.01 -10.24 8.36
C GLY A 58 -30.19 -11.54 8.28
N SER A 59 -29.78 -11.95 7.06
CA SER A 59 -28.84 -13.05 6.85
C SER A 59 -27.48 -12.72 7.48
N ARG A 60 -26.98 -13.61 8.33
CA ARG A 60 -25.67 -13.48 8.99
C ARG A 60 -24.83 -14.74 8.81
N HIS A 61 -23.58 -14.60 8.40
CA HIS A 61 -22.66 -15.69 8.13
C HIS A 61 -21.36 -15.48 8.90
N SER A 62 -20.92 -16.48 9.68
CA SER A 62 -19.61 -16.43 10.35
C SER A 62 -18.50 -16.47 9.32
N ILE A 63 -17.50 -15.61 9.48
CA ILE A 63 -16.23 -15.71 8.77
C ILE A 63 -15.43 -16.86 9.41
N PRO A 64 -14.92 -17.82 8.64
CA PRO A 64 -14.18 -18.97 9.20
C PRO A 64 -12.85 -18.60 9.86
N ASP A 65 -12.07 -17.70 9.25
CA ASP A 65 -10.77 -17.28 9.78
C ASP A 65 -10.91 -16.22 10.89
N VAL A 66 -9.90 -16.17 11.75
CA VAL A 66 -9.80 -15.28 12.91
C VAL A 66 -8.45 -14.58 12.82
N CYS A 67 -8.38 -13.28 13.15
CA CYS A 67 -7.07 -12.65 13.40
C CYS A 67 -6.53 -13.22 14.72
N GLU A 68 -5.61 -14.19 14.65
CA GLU A 68 -4.95 -14.77 15.81
C GLU A 68 -3.43 -14.67 15.61
N PRO A 69 -2.74 -13.76 16.30
CA PRO A 69 -1.31 -13.61 16.11
C PRO A 69 -0.56 -14.73 16.84
N GLU A 70 0.65 -15.08 16.39
CA GLU A 70 1.56 -15.97 17.13
C GLU A 70 2.06 -15.36 18.46
N GLY A 71 1.67 -14.11 18.74
CA GLY A 71 1.87 -13.37 19.99
C GLY A 71 1.59 -11.88 19.78
N GLY A 72 1.21 -11.18 20.86
CA GLY A 72 0.84 -9.76 20.81
C GLY A 72 -0.65 -9.54 20.51
N ASP A 73 -1.02 -8.29 20.24
CA ASP A 73 -2.40 -7.91 19.94
C ASP A 73 -2.59 -7.77 18.44
N SER A 74 -3.58 -8.50 17.91
CA SER A 74 -3.97 -8.35 16.52
C SER A 74 -4.80 -7.08 16.31
N GLU A 75 -4.60 -6.45 15.17
CA GLU A 75 -5.37 -5.31 14.70
C GLU A 75 -6.02 -5.65 13.36
N LEU A 76 -7.29 -5.26 13.21
CA LEU A 76 -7.95 -5.30 11.92
C LEU A 76 -7.56 -4.04 11.13
N ILE A 77 -6.78 -4.22 10.07
CA ILE A 77 -6.29 -3.14 9.22
C ILE A 77 -7.40 -2.65 8.31
N ASP A 78 -8.08 -3.57 7.62
CA ASP A 78 -9.12 -3.22 6.66
C ASP A 78 -10.05 -4.39 6.33
N SER A 79 -11.23 -4.08 5.80
CA SER A 79 -12.19 -5.06 5.28
C SER A 79 -13.06 -4.43 4.18
N TYR A 80 -13.11 -5.09 3.01
CA TYR A 80 -13.84 -4.58 1.85
C TYR A 80 -14.04 -5.67 0.79
N THR A 81 -14.66 -5.29 -0.32
CA THR A 81 -14.95 -6.16 -1.46
C THR A 81 -14.31 -5.66 -2.73
N VAL A 82 -14.00 -6.60 -3.62
CA VAL A 82 -13.44 -6.32 -4.95
C VAL A 82 -14.28 -7.05 -5.98
N LYS A 83 -14.64 -6.35 -7.06
CA LYS A 83 -15.38 -6.94 -8.18
C LYS A 83 -14.46 -7.23 -9.36
N GLY A 84 -14.25 -8.50 -9.65
CA GLY A 84 -13.68 -9.03 -10.89
C GLY A 84 -14.71 -9.86 -11.65
N LYS A 85 -14.26 -10.96 -12.28
CA LYS A 85 -15.14 -12.04 -12.74
C LYS A 85 -15.93 -12.60 -11.56
N ASP A 86 -15.24 -12.86 -10.45
CA ASP A 86 -15.87 -13.18 -9.18
C ASP A 86 -16.08 -11.91 -8.33
N SER A 87 -16.94 -12.00 -7.32
CA SER A 87 -16.92 -11.04 -6.21
C SER A 87 -16.03 -11.60 -5.12
N TYR A 88 -15.06 -10.80 -4.67
CA TYR A 88 -14.12 -11.14 -3.60
C TYR A 88 -14.47 -10.33 -2.36
N PHE A 89 -14.54 -11.01 -1.21
CA PHE A 89 -14.53 -10.37 0.10
C PHE A 89 -13.15 -10.57 0.72
N LEU A 90 -12.58 -9.53 1.31
CA LEU A 90 -11.32 -9.67 2.03
C LEU A 90 -11.25 -8.80 3.26
N PHE A 91 -10.46 -9.27 4.21
CA PHE A 91 -10.01 -8.49 5.34
C PHE A 91 -8.54 -8.76 5.63
N THR A 92 -7.88 -7.76 6.18
CA THR A 92 -6.45 -7.82 6.51
C THR A 92 -6.28 -7.61 8.00
N CYS A 93 -5.61 -8.54 8.65
CA CYS A 93 -5.12 -8.43 10.00
C CYS A 93 -3.66 -7.96 9.98
N GLY A 94 -3.23 -7.23 11.00
CA GLY A 94 -1.85 -6.82 11.19
C GLY A 94 -1.46 -6.93 12.65
N TRP A 95 -0.22 -7.31 12.92
CA TRP A 95 0.33 -7.28 14.27
C TRP A 95 1.83 -7.03 14.26
N SER A 96 2.32 -6.44 15.34
CA SER A 96 3.73 -6.15 15.54
C SER A 96 4.51 -7.44 15.80
N VAL A 97 5.63 -7.59 15.12
CA VAL A 97 6.59 -8.68 15.32
C VAL A 97 7.92 -8.08 15.72
N GLN A 98 8.36 -8.35 16.95
CA GLN A 98 9.62 -7.84 17.47
C GLN A 98 10.42 -8.94 18.16
N HIS A 99 11.63 -9.20 17.67
CA HIS A 99 12.56 -10.15 18.26
C HIS A 99 13.98 -9.55 18.29
N SER A 100 14.29 -8.87 19.41
CA SER A 100 15.54 -8.11 19.58
C SER A 100 16.79 -8.96 19.43
N GLY A 101 16.76 -10.25 19.79
CA GLY A 101 17.90 -11.17 19.69
C GLY A 101 18.35 -11.49 18.27
N ILE A 102 17.49 -11.28 17.27
CA ILE A 102 17.78 -11.56 15.85
C ILE A 102 17.57 -10.34 14.95
N GLY A 103 17.22 -9.19 15.53
CA GLY A 103 17.04 -7.93 14.81
C GLY A 103 15.75 -7.83 13.98
N LEU A 104 14.78 -8.72 14.21
CA LEU A 104 13.46 -8.69 13.57
C LEU A 104 12.60 -7.61 14.24
N ASN A 105 12.08 -6.66 13.46
CA ASN A 105 11.18 -5.62 13.94
C ASN A 105 10.31 -5.07 12.81
N GLY A 106 9.01 -5.24 12.90
CA GLY A 106 8.08 -4.82 11.84
C GLY A 106 6.64 -5.26 12.11
N THR A 107 5.84 -5.28 11.05
CA THR A 107 4.43 -5.67 11.07
C THR A 107 4.23 -6.85 10.13
N LEU A 108 3.64 -7.91 10.63
CA LEU A 108 3.14 -9.01 9.81
C LEU A 108 1.69 -8.72 9.44
N TYR A 109 1.40 -8.74 8.14
CA TYR A 109 0.07 -8.62 7.58
C TYR A 109 -0.42 -9.98 7.10
N GLU A 110 -1.61 -10.36 7.53
CA GLU A 110 -2.32 -11.53 7.01
C GLU A 110 -3.63 -11.10 6.36
N THR A 111 -3.75 -11.32 5.06
CA THR A 111 -4.94 -11.03 4.29
C THR A 111 -5.70 -12.31 4.00
N PHE A 112 -6.99 -12.31 4.32
CA PHE A 112 -7.91 -13.40 4.03
C PHE A 112 -8.82 -13.00 2.89
N VAL A 113 -8.85 -13.81 1.82
CA VAL A 113 -9.67 -13.56 0.63
C VAL A 113 -10.68 -14.69 0.49
N TYR A 114 -11.94 -14.32 0.28
CA TYR A 114 -13.05 -15.23 0.12
C TYR A 114 -13.81 -14.96 -1.17
N VAL A 115 -14.29 -16.06 -1.76
CA VAL A 115 -15.26 -16.06 -2.84
C VAL A 115 -16.44 -16.95 -2.47
N ARG A 116 -17.50 -16.88 -3.25
CA ARG A 116 -18.61 -17.83 -3.18
C ARG A 116 -18.50 -18.83 -4.31
N ARG A 117 -18.54 -20.14 -4.01
CA ARG A 117 -18.67 -21.18 -5.05
C ARG A 117 -19.69 -22.24 -4.60
N GLY A 118 -20.67 -22.51 -5.46
CA GLY A 118 -21.67 -23.53 -5.20
C GLY A 118 -22.55 -23.21 -3.98
N GLN A 119 -22.73 -24.21 -3.11
CA GLN A 119 -23.57 -24.10 -1.92
C GLN A 119 -22.85 -23.45 -0.73
N ASP A 120 -21.52 -23.44 -0.72
CA ASP A 120 -20.73 -22.81 0.34
C ASP A 120 -20.68 -21.30 0.13
N PHE A 121 -21.06 -20.56 1.17
CA PHE A 121 -21.16 -19.11 1.10
C PHE A 121 -19.77 -18.43 1.12
N LEU A 122 -18.83 -18.98 1.89
CA LEU A 122 -17.46 -18.47 2.04
C LEU A 122 -16.44 -19.58 1.81
N ILE A 123 -15.77 -19.53 0.66
CA ILE A 123 -14.62 -20.37 0.34
C ILE A 123 -13.38 -19.47 0.29
N LYS A 124 -12.37 -19.83 1.07
CA LYS A 124 -11.09 -19.11 1.12
C LYS A 124 -10.31 -19.36 -0.17
N GLU A 125 -9.80 -18.27 -0.77
CA GLU A 125 -8.84 -18.30 -1.87
C GLU A 125 -7.42 -18.26 -1.30
N ASP A 126 -6.88 -19.43 -0.94
CA ASP A 126 -5.56 -19.56 -0.29
C ASP A 126 -4.42 -18.96 -1.11
N LYS A 127 -4.52 -19.01 -2.44
CA LYS A 127 -3.50 -18.43 -3.31
C LYS A 127 -3.50 -16.90 -3.21
N LEU A 128 -4.67 -16.27 -3.31
CA LEU A 128 -4.78 -14.81 -3.20
C LEU A 128 -4.46 -14.33 -1.79
N SER A 129 -4.96 -15.03 -0.76
CA SER A 129 -4.67 -14.73 0.65
C SER A 129 -3.16 -14.66 0.88
N ARG A 130 -2.40 -15.69 0.46
CA ARG A 130 -0.93 -15.70 0.59
C ARG A 130 -0.21 -14.63 -0.24
N ILE A 131 -0.71 -14.29 -1.43
CA ILE A 131 -0.10 -13.26 -2.28
C ILE A 131 -0.24 -11.87 -1.65
N LEU A 132 -1.38 -11.60 -1.02
CA LEU A 132 -1.68 -10.29 -0.44
C LEU A 132 -1.14 -10.10 0.97
N SER A 133 -0.90 -11.19 1.71
CA SER A 133 -0.17 -11.17 2.97
C SER A 133 1.31 -10.81 2.77
N GLY A 134 1.94 -10.30 3.82
CA GLY A 134 3.36 -9.94 3.76
C GLY A 134 3.90 -9.36 5.06
N TYR A 135 5.22 -9.21 5.13
CA TYR A 135 5.89 -8.59 6.27
C TYR A 135 6.50 -7.26 5.84
N GLU A 136 6.28 -6.23 6.65
CA GLU A 136 6.84 -4.88 6.49
C GLU A 136 7.78 -4.59 7.65
N GLY A 137 9.05 -4.32 7.37
CA GLY A 137 10.01 -3.95 8.40
C GLY A 137 11.35 -4.66 8.28
N ARG A 138 12.13 -4.61 9.36
CA ARG A 138 13.49 -5.15 9.41
C ARG A 138 13.47 -6.66 9.60
N GLN A 139 14.23 -7.38 8.79
CA GLN A 139 14.40 -8.82 8.81
C GLN A 139 15.64 -9.24 9.63
N GLU A 140 15.71 -10.54 9.91
CA GLU A 140 16.93 -11.16 10.43
C GLU A 140 18.13 -10.85 9.53
N GLY A 141 19.25 -10.43 10.12
CA GLY A 141 20.44 -10.05 9.36
C GLY A 141 20.44 -8.61 8.81
N GLY A 142 19.41 -7.80 9.09
CA GLY A 142 19.42 -6.36 8.83
C GLY A 142 18.87 -5.91 7.48
N GLY A 143 18.34 -6.83 6.66
CA GLY A 143 17.56 -6.47 5.48
C GLY A 143 16.21 -5.85 5.84
N HIS A 144 15.53 -5.27 4.84
CA HIS A 144 14.15 -4.78 4.96
C HIS A 144 13.23 -5.62 4.08
N SER A 145 11.99 -5.80 4.52
CA SER A 145 10.89 -6.39 3.76
C SER A 145 9.77 -5.37 3.63
N TYR A 146 8.99 -5.51 2.57
CA TYR A 146 7.87 -4.63 2.28
C TYR A 146 6.63 -5.45 1.94
N ALA A 147 5.52 -5.14 2.62
CA ALA A 147 4.21 -5.69 2.35
C ALA A 147 3.55 -4.87 1.22
N TRP A 148 3.75 -5.31 -0.03
CA TRP A 148 3.39 -4.51 -1.21
C TRP A 148 1.90 -4.26 -1.38
N TYR A 149 1.06 -5.21 -0.95
CA TYR A 149 -0.37 -5.19 -1.28
C TYR A 149 -1.26 -4.97 -0.06
N SER A 150 -0.74 -5.09 1.17
CA SER A 150 -1.56 -5.14 2.37
C SER A 150 -2.04 -3.77 2.88
N ALA A 151 -1.36 -2.68 2.49
CA ALA A 151 -1.60 -1.34 3.04
C ALA A 151 -2.62 -0.50 2.25
N ALA A 152 -2.87 -0.79 0.97
CA ALA A 152 -3.68 0.07 0.10
C ALA A 152 -4.71 -0.71 -0.73
N ARG A 153 -6.00 -0.39 -0.54
CA ARG A 153 -7.12 -1.08 -1.21
C ARG A 153 -6.97 -1.15 -2.72
N ASN A 154 -6.62 -0.04 -3.35
CA ASN A 154 -6.48 0.08 -4.80
C ASN A 154 -5.35 -0.79 -5.37
N VAL A 155 -4.31 -1.06 -4.58
CA VAL A 155 -3.17 -1.92 -4.94
C VAL A 155 -3.57 -3.39 -4.81
N ALA A 156 -4.13 -3.80 -3.67
CA ALA A 156 -4.57 -5.18 -3.47
C ALA A 156 -5.67 -5.58 -4.46
N SER A 157 -6.64 -4.67 -4.69
CA SER A 157 -7.72 -4.90 -5.65
C SER A 157 -7.18 -5.17 -7.05
N GLU A 158 -6.21 -4.37 -7.51
CA GLU A 158 -5.59 -4.58 -8.82
C GLU A 158 -4.81 -5.91 -8.85
N LYS A 159 -4.09 -6.25 -7.77
CA LYS A 159 -3.38 -7.54 -7.69
C LYS A 159 -4.32 -8.74 -7.80
N ILE A 160 -5.50 -8.66 -7.18
CA ILE A 160 -6.54 -9.69 -7.31
C ILE A 160 -6.95 -9.84 -8.78
N LEU A 161 -7.25 -8.73 -9.47
CA LEU A 161 -7.68 -8.74 -10.88
C LEU A 161 -6.59 -9.26 -11.82
N GLU A 162 -5.32 -8.95 -11.55
CA GLU A 162 -4.20 -9.50 -12.31
C GLU A 162 -4.11 -11.02 -12.16
N VAL A 163 -4.16 -11.52 -10.93
CA VAL A 163 -4.08 -12.97 -10.66
C VAL A 163 -5.29 -13.71 -11.23
N GLU A 164 -6.49 -13.12 -11.17
CA GLU A 164 -7.72 -13.63 -11.81
C GLU A 164 -7.58 -13.70 -13.35
N SER A 165 -6.77 -12.82 -13.92
CA SER A 165 -6.43 -12.80 -15.35
C SER A 165 -5.25 -13.70 -15.72
N GLY A 166 -4.65 -14.39 -14.74
CA GLY A 166 -3.49 -15.27 -14.92
C GLY A 166 -2.14 -14.57 -14.84
N ASN A 167 -2.11 -13.27 -14.53
CA ASN A 167 -0.90 -12.48 -14.43
C ASN A 167 -0.34 -12.54 -13.01
N MET A 168 0.78 -13.24 -12.84
CA MET A 168 1.46 -13.36 -11.54
C MET A 168 2.46 -12.23 -11.28
N VAL A 169 3.02 -11.68 -12.35
CA VAL A 169 3.96 -10.56 -12.31
C VAL A 169 3.17 -9.26 -12.38
N ASP A 170 3.50 -8.28 -11.53
CA ASP A 170 2.80 -7.00 -11.52
C ASP A 170 2.91 -6.31 -12.89
N SER A 171 1.79 -5.87 -13.44
CA SER A 171 1.78 -5.09 -14.68
C SER A 171 2.36 -3.69 -14.46
N LEU A 172 2.53 -2.94 -15.55
CA LEU A 172 2.90 -1.52 -15.45
C LEU A 172 1.86 -0.71 -14.66
N VAL A 173 0.57 -1.08 -14.72
CA VAL A 173 -0.51 -0.40 -13.99
C VAL A 173 -0.39 -0.64 -12.49
N LEU A 174 -0.21 -1.89 -12.07
CA LEU A 174 -0.04 -2.22 -10.66
C LEU A 174 1.27 -1.63 -10.11
N ALA A 175 2.36 -1.73 -10.87
CA ALA A 175 3.63 -1.09 -10.52
C ALA A 175 3.47 0.42 -10.31
N HIS A 176 2.69 1.10 -11.16
CA HIS A 176 2.37 2.52 -10.99
C HIS A 176 1.64 2.79 -9.68
N LYS A 177 0.59 2.02 -9.38
CA LYS A 177 -0.17 2.16 -8.13
C LYS A 177 0.70 1.96 -6.89
N ILE A 178 1.57 0.96 -6.88
CA ILE A 178 2.49 0.67 -5.77
C ILE A 178 3.43 1.86 -5.55
N VAL A 179 4.07 2.34 -6.62
CA VAL A 179 5.04 3.45 -6.51
C VAL A 179 4.36 4.74 -6.05
N ILE A 180 3.17 5.07 -6.58
CA ILE A 180 2.44 6.27 -6.16
C ILE A 180 1.96 6.16 -4.70
N SER A 181 1.54 4.97 -4.26
CA SER A 181 1.18 4.74 -2.85
C SER A 181 2.38 5.00 -1.95
N ARG A 182 3.52 4.34 -2.21
CA ARG A 182 4.74 4.49 -1.39
C ARG A 182 5.30 5.92 -1.45
N LEU A 183 5.16 6.61 -2.58
CA LEU A 183 5.54 8.01 -2.70
C LEU A 183 4.67 8.92 -1.83
N SER A 184 3.36 8.67 -1.79
CA SER A 184 2.43 9.40 -0.91
C SER A 184 2.77 9.21 0.57
N ASP A 185 3.24 8.02 0.94
CA ASP A 185 3.66 7.69 2.31
C ASP A 185 5.06 8.23 2.65
N GLY A 186 5.79 8.78 1.67
CA GLY A 186 7.17 9.22 1.83
C GLY A 186 8.17 8.05 2.01
N ASP A 187 7.76 6.83 1.66
CA ASP A 187 8.56 5.62 1.83
C ASP A 187 9.54 5.43 0.67
N VAL A 188 10.60 6.24 0.72
CA VAL A 188 11.64 6.27 -0.31
C VAL A 188 12.43 4.97 -0.42
N ASP A 189 12.55 4.20 0.66
CA ASP A 189 13.30 2.94 0.64
C ASP A 189 12.49 1.81 -0.01
N ALA A 190 11.16 1.76 0.22
CA ALA A 190 10.29 0.87 -0.54
C ALA A 190 10.32 1.20 -2.04
N ILE A 191 10.33 2.49 -2.42
CA ILE A 191 10.45 2.90 -3.83
C ILE A 191 11.75 2.36 -4.44
N LYS A 192 12.90 2.53 -3.76
CA LYS A 192 14.20 2.02 -4.24
C LYS A 192 14.21 0.52 -4.41
N SER A 193 13.60 -0.18 -3.45
CA SER A 193 13.49 -1.64 -3.42
C SER A 193 12.59 -2.15 -4.55
N TYR A 194 11.40 -1.56 -4.71
CA TYR A 194 10.44 -1.95 -5.74
C TYR A 194 10.97 -1.63 -7.15
N LEU A 195 11.50 -0.42 -7.36
CA LEU A 195 12.11 0.00 -8.63
C LEU A 195 13.62 -0.33 -8.67
N SER A 196 13.94 -1.60 -8.41
CA SER A 196 15.30 -2.13 -8.60
C SER A 196 15.73 -2.07 -10.07
N PHE A 197 17.04 -2.20 -10.34
CA PHE A 197 17.57 -2.23 -11.71
C PHE A 197 16.95 -3.35 -12.54
N GLU A 198 16.83 -4.54 -11.95
CA GLU A 198 16.26 -5.73 -12.57
C GLU A 198 14.79 -5.51 -12.88
N ARG A 199 14.04 -4.92 -11.93
CA ARG A 199 12.61 -4.67 -12.10
C ARG A 199 12.35 -3.64 -13.19
N ILE A 200 13.09 -2.54 -13.20
CA ILE A 200 13.00 -1.51 -14.25
C ILE A 200 13.32 -2.11 -15.63
N ARG A 201 14.36 -2.95 -15.71
CA ARG A 201 14.72 -3.62 -16.95
C ARG A 201 13.60 -4.54 -17.45
N GLN A 202 13.01 -5.32 -16.55
CA GLN A 202 11.85 -6.15 -16.88
C GLN A 202 10.67 -5.30 -17.36
N LEU A 203 10.33 -4.22 -16.64
CA LEU A 203 9.24 -3.33 -17.03
C LEU A 203 9.47 -2.75 -18.43
N PHE A 204 10.69 -2.36 -18.79
CA PHE A 204 10.97 -1.88 -20.16
C PHE A 204 10.84 -2.96 -21.23
N GLN A 205 11.12 -4.22 -20.90
CA GLN A 205 10.97 -5.35 -21.82
C GLN A 205 9.49 -5.67 -22.04
N ASP A 206 8.74 -5.77 -20.95
CA ASP A 206 7.33 -6.18 -20.97
C ASP A 206 6.41 -5.03 -21.44
N PHE A 207 6.76 -3.79 -21.10
CA PHE A 207 5.97 -2.59 -21.39
C PHE A 207 6.84 -1.44 -21.96
N PRO A 208 7.28 -1.52 -23.22
CA PRO A 208 8.19 -0.54 -23.79
C PRO A 208 7.74 0.93 -23.63
N VAL A 209 8.72 1.82 -23.46
CA VAL A 209 8.46 3.26 -23.35
C VAL A 209 7.90 3.78 -24.67
N SER A 210 6.69 4.32 -24.61
CA SER A 210 5.94 4.87 -25.73
C SER A 210 5.13 6.07 -25.26
N LYS A 211 4.38 6.72 -26.16
CA LYS A 211 3.52 7.85 -25.78
C LYS A 211 2.44 7.45 -24.75
N SER A 212 1.92 6.23 -24.80
CA SER A 212 0.89 5.76 -23.87
C SER A 212 1.46 5.40 -22.49
N THR A 213 2.69 4.91 -22.42
CA THR A 213 3.36 4.53 -21.15
C THR A 213 4.22 5.64 -20.56
N ALA A 214 4.42 6.75 -21.29
CA ALA A 214 5.25 7.87 -20.89
C ALA A 214 4.88 8.45 -19.52
N THR A 215 3.58 8.54 -19.17
CA THR A 215 3.11 9.04 -17.85
C THR A 215 3.72 8.22 -16.73
N VAL A 216 3.49 6.91 -16.74
CA VAL A 216 3.96 6.00 -15.70
C VAL A 216 5.47 6.07 -15.55
N TYR A 217 6.22 6.03 -16.66
CA TYR A 217 7.68 6.10 -16.58
C TYR A 217 8.21 7.47 -16.12
N ASN A 218 7.52 8.56 -16.45
CA ASN A 218 7.87 9.87 -15.90
C ASN A 218 7.68 9.90 -14.39
N ASP A 219 6.61 9.28 -13.89
CA ASP A 219 6.31 9.22 -12.46
C ASP A 219 7.29 8.30 -11.72
N PHE A 220 7.72 7.18 -12.33
CA PHE A 220 8.81 6.36 -11.80
C PHE A 220 10.13 7.13 -11.71
N GLY A 221 10.45 7.91 -12.75
CA GLY A 221 11.63 8.78 -12.74
C GLY A 221 11.54 9.85 -11.64
N TYR A 222 10.36 10.45 -11.46
CA TYR A 222 10.13 11.39 -10.37
C TYR A 222 10.30 10.73 -8.99
N ALA A 223 9.62 9.60 -8.74
CA ALA A 223 9.68 8.88 -7.47
C ALA A 223 11.11 8.44 -7.09
N LEU A 224 11.89 7.96 -8.07
CA LEU A 224 13.31 7.65 -7.85
C LEU A 224 14.15 8.90 -7.56
N GLY A 225 13.85 10.03 -8.22
CA GLY A 225 14.50 11.31 -7.92
C GLY A 225 14.26 11.77 -6.49
N GLU A 226 13.01 11.69 -6.02
CA GLU A 226 12.65 12.00 -4.62
C GLU A 226 13.32 11.02 -3.64
N ALA A 227 13.55 9.77 -4.06
CA ALA A 227 14.30 8.79 -3.28
C ALA A 227 15.83 8.98 -3.34
N GLY A 228 16.34 9.98 -4.07
CA GLY A 228 17.77 10.26 -4.22
C GLY A 228 18.49 9.43 -5.28
N GLU A 229 17.77 8.58 -6.02
CA GLU A 229 18.29 7.70 -7.07
C GLU A 229 18.44 8.41 -8.42
N ASN A 230 19.10 9.57 -8.40
CA ASN A 230 19.16 10.52 -9.51
C ASN A 230 19.67 9.92 -10.83
N ALA A 231 20.67 9.02 -10.76
CA ALA A 231 21.22 8.38 -11.96
C ALA A 231 20.19 7.45 -12.63
N ARG A 232 19.51 6.60 -11.85
CA ARG A 232 18.44 5.71 -12.32
C ARG A 232 17.24 6.52 -12.83
N ALA A 233 16.81 7.50 -12.05
CA ALA A 233 15.74 8.42 -12.42
C ALA A 233 16.02 9.06 -13.78
N TYR A 234 17.22 9.60 -13.97
CA TYR A 234 17.63 10.23 -15.23
C TYR A 234 17.59 9.26 -16.42
N GLU A 235 18.01 8.00 -16.23
CA GLU A 235 17.95 6.98 -17.27
C GLU A 235 16.52 6.73 -17.76
N ILE A 236 15.55 6.60 -16.84
CA ILE A 236 14.13 6.44 -17.17
C ILE A 236 13.60 7.68 -17.88
N LEU A 237 13.81 8.87 -17.30
CA LEU A 237 13.30 10.13 -17.85
C LEU A 237 13.85 10.40 -19.25
N LYS A 238 15.11 10.03 -19.52
CA LYS A 238 15.69 10.14 -20.87
C LYS A 238 15.07 9.21 -21.90
N ARG A 239 14.57 8.04 -21.50
CA ARG A 239 13.77 7.20 -22.41
C ARG A 239 12.42 7.85 -22.70
N VAL A 240 11.77 8.45 -21.70
CA VAL A 240 10.51 9.19 -21.89
C VAL A 240 10.70 10.38 -22.82
N GLU A 241 11.80 11.13 -22.68
CA GLU A 241 12.07 12.30 -23.54
C GLU A 241 12.16 11.94 -25.02
N ARG A 242 12.70 10.77 -25.36
CA ARG A 242 12.79 10.31 -26.76
C ARG A 242 11.43 10.16 -27.44
N VAL A 243 10.39 9.82 -26.67
CA VAL A 243 9.03 9.56 -27.21
C VAL A 243 8.05 10.70 -26.94
N SER A 244 8.36 11.59 -25.99
CA SER A 244 7.50 12.69 -25.55
C SER A 244 8.33 13.91 -25.10
N PRO A 245 9.12 14.53 -26.00
CA PRO A 245 10.06 15.61 -25.66
C PRO A 245 9.36 16.89 -25.18
N ASP A 246 8.12 17.13 -25.63
CA ASP A 246 7.37 18.35 -25.32
C ASP A 246 6.62 18.28 -23.99
N ARG A 247 6.76 17.18 -23.23
CA ARG A 247 6.10 17.05 -21.94
C ARG A 247 6.72 18.03 -20.94
N VAL A 248 5.93 19.02 -20.53
CA VAL A 248 6.31 20.08 -19.59
C VAL A 248 6.88 19.53 -18.28
N VAL A 249 6.13 18.64 -17.60
CA VAL A 249 6.54 18.07 -16.29
C VAL A 249 7.83 17.25 -16.40
N LEU A 250 8.08 16.60 -17.54
CA LEU A 250 9.31 15.84 -17.78
C LEU A 250 10.54 16.75 -17.78
N MET A 251 10.43 17.95 -18.34
CA MET A 251 11.54 18.92 -18.35
C MET A 251 11.94 19.29 -16.93
N LEU A 252 10.95 19.55 -16.07
CA LEU A 252 11.19 19.86 -14.65
C LEU A 252 11.85 18.66 -13.94
N ASN A 253 11.30 17.46 -14.11
CA ASN A 253 11.83 16.25 -13.47
C ASN A 253 13.27 15.97 -13.89
N ILE A 254 13.59 16.08 -15.20
CA ILE A 254 14.97 15.93 -15.68
C ILE A 254 15.88 17.00 -15.07
N ALA A 255 15.44 18.26 -15.02
CA ALA A 255 16.23 19.34 -14.46
C ALA A 255 16.55 19.08 -12.98
N ASP A 256 15.54 18.65 -12.20
CA ASP A 256 15.66 18.38 -10.77
C ASP A 256 16.68 17.26 -10.50
N VAL A 257 16.59 16.12 -11.20
CA VAL A 257 17.47 14.97 -10.94
C VAL A 257 18.92 15.19 -11.35
N ILE A 258 19.18 15.98 -12.41
CA ILE A 258 20.56 16.23 -12.88
C ILE A 258 21.20 17.48 -12.27
N TRP A 259 20.48 18.23 -11.41
CA TRP A 259 20.98 19.47 -10.83
C TRP A 259 22.31 19.28 -10.09
N GLY A 260 22.44 18.20 -9.32
CA GLY A 260 23.66 17.91 -8.54
C GLY A 260 24.86 17.49 -9.40
N SER A 261 24.62 16.86 -10.55
CA SER A 261 25.67 16.29 -11.39
C SER A 261 26.07 17.17 -12.58
N ASP A 262 25.12 17.91 -13.17
CA ASP A 262 25.33 18.74 -14.35
C ASP A 262 24.42 19.98 -14.31
N LYS A 263 24.88 21.01 -13.57
CA LYS A 263 24.15 22.26 -13.39
C LYS A 263 23.87 22.97 -14.73
N ASN A 264 24.79 22.93 -15.68
CA ASN A 264 24.63 23.63 -16.96
C ASN A 264 23.50 23.02 -17.78
N LYS A 265 23.46 21.68 -17.87
CA LYS A 265 22.39 20.97 -18.53
C LYS A 265 21.06 21.11 -17.80
N SER A 266 21.07 21.05 -16.47
CA SER A 266 19.89 21.28 -15.63
C SER A 266 19.27 22.66 -15.89
N LYS A 267 20.08 23.73 -15.89
CA LYS A 267 19.63 25.09 -16.27
C LYS A 267 18.98 25.13 -17.65
N GLY A 268 19.51 24.38 -18.60
CA GLY A 268 18.92 24.23 -19.93
C GLY A 268 17.49 23.68 -19.89
N TYR A 269 17.23 22.64 -19.10
CA TYR A 269 15.88 22.09 -18.92
C TYR A 269 14.95 23.03 -18.15
N TYR A 270 15.43 23.70 -17.10
CA TYR A 270 14.63 24.69 -16.39
C TYR A 270 14.16 25.82 -17.29
N LYS A 271 15.04 26.35 -18.17
CA LYS A 271 14.66 27.39 -19.14
C LYS A 271 13.55 26.88 -20.09
N LYS A 272 13.70 25.68 -20.65
CA LYS A 272 12.66 25.07 -21.49
C LYS A 272 11.33 24.90 -20.74
N TYR A 273 11.39 24.49 -19.48
CA TYR A 273 10.21 24.36 -18.62
C TYR A 273 9.51 25.72 -18.42
N VAL A 274 10.27 26.76 -18.06
CA VAL A 274 9.75 28.14 -17.90
C VAL A 274 9.11 28.63 -19.20
N ASP A 275 9.79 28.47 -20.33
CA ASP A 275 9.28 28.89 -21.64
C ASP A 275 7.97 28.14 -22.00
N SER A 276 7.90 26.85 -21.67
CA SER A 276 6.70 26.04 -21.94
C SER A 276 5.53 26.41 -21.02
N MET A 277 5.80 26.70 -19.75
CA MET A 277 4.78 27.16 -18.80
C MET A 277 4.27 28.55 -19.16
N GLY A 278 5.15 29.44 -19.63
CA GLY A 278 4.80 30.78 -20.10
C GLY A 278 3.90 30.74 -21.33
N ARG A 279 4.25 29.94 -22.35
CA ARG A 279 3.38 29.73 -23.52
C ARG A 279 1.99 29.18 -23.17
N ALA A 280 1.85 28.49 -22.04
CA ALA A 280 0.59 27.96 -21.54
C ALA A 280 -0.16 28.91 -20.60
N GLY A 281 0.36 30.11 -20.30
CA GLY A 281 -0.22 31.04 -19.33
C GLY A 281 -0.23 30.53 -17.88
N LYS A 282 0.73 29.66 -17.54
CA LYS A 282 0.84 28.97 -16.24
C LYS A 282 2.04 29.43 -15.42
N GLU A 283 2.54 30.64 -15.65
CA GLU A 283 3.74 31.18 -15.00
C GLU A 283 3.65 31.16 -13.48
N ARG A 284 2.44 31.38 -12.94
CA ARG A 284 2.16 31.37 -11.49
C ARG A 284 2.35 29.99 -10.84
N LEU A 285 2.40 28.92 -11.61
CA LEU A 285 2.61 27.54 -11.14
C LEU A 285 4.08 27.11 -11.22
N ILE A 286 4.99 27.97 -11.70
CA ILE A 286 6.42 27.68 -11.76
C ILE A 286 6.98 27.69 -10.32
N PRO A 287 7.57 26.59 -9.82
CA PRO A 287 8.17 26.57 -8.48
C PRO A 287 9.32 27.57 -8.38
N LEU A 288 9.42 28.29 -7.25
CA LEU A 288 10.46 29.30 -7.03
C LEU A 288 11.89 28.76 -7.26
N ARG A 289 12.13 27.50 -6.83
CA ARG A 289 13.40 26.79 -7.01
C ARG A 289 13.91 26.78 -8.44
N VAL A 290 13.02 26.85 -9.43
CA VAL A 290 13.38 26.87 -10.86
C VAL A 290 14.19 28.13 -11.17
N PHE A 291 13.72 29.30 -10.72
CA PHE A 291 14.40 30.56 -10.97
C PHE A 291 15.72 30.64 -10.20
N GLU A 292 15.72 30.20 -8.95
CA GLU A 292 16.93 30.13 -8.12
C GLU A 292 18.03 29.32 -8.82
N ARG A 293 17.68 28.15 -9.37
CA ARG A 293 18.62 27.26 -10.07
C ARG A 293 19.07 27.82 -11.43
N ILE A 294 18.21 28.53 -12.15
CA ILE A 294 18.59 29.23 -13.40
C ILE A 294 19.65 30.29 -13.14
N TYR A 295 19.49 31.09 -12.08
CA TYR A 295 20.36 32.24 -11.77
C TYR A 295 21.49 31.94 -10.78
N TYR A 296 21.58 30.70 -10.30
CA TYR A 296 22.69 30.24 -9.46
C TYR A 296 24.04 30.42 -10.17
N LYS A 297 25.01 31.04 -9.51
CA LYS A 297 26.36 31.26 -10.08
C LYS A 297 27.20 30.00 -10.02
#